data_AF-A0A520HPQ5-F1
#
_entry.id   AF-A0A520HPQ5-F1
#
_cell.length_a   1.000
_cell.length_b   1.000
_cell.length_c   1.000
_cell.angle_alpha   90.00
_cell.angle_beta   90.00
_cell.angle_gamma   90.00
#
_symmetry.space_group_name_H-M   'P 1'
#
loop_
_entity.id
_entity.type
_entity.pdbx_description
1 polymer ?
#
loop_
_entity_poly.entity_id
_entity_poly.type
_entity_poly.pdbx_seq_one_letter_code
_entity_poly.pdbx_strand_id
1 'polypeptide(L)' 'MATHSRANLPPLALHVPEPKFRPGDAVDFASVDVPPAGATRRPDTADDARSFTDLAYGLVRAPVVVEHADET' A
#
# COMPACT_ATOMS: atom_id res chain seq x y z
N MET A 1 9.72 -32.24 22.30
CA MET A 1 10.89 -31.92 21.46
C MET A 1 10.82 -32.81 20.24
N ALA A 2 10.22 -32.33 19.15
CA ALA A 2 9.98 -33.16 17.97
C ALA A 2 11.32 -33.54 17.32
N THR A 3 11.54 -34.84 17.18
CA THR A 3 12.70 -35.47 16.53
C THR A 3 12.58 -35.28 15.02
N HIS A 4 13.49 -34.49 14.44
CA HIS A 4 13.52 -34.25 13.00
C HIS A 4 14.06 -35.48 12.26
N SER A 5 13.24 -36.11 11.41
CA SER A 5 13.72 -37.11 10.44
C SER A 5 14.77 -36.45 9.54
N ARG A 6 15.92 -37.10 9.33
CA ARG A 6 17.04 -36.58 8.53
C ARG A 6 16.67 -36.44 7.04
N ALA A 7 15.93 -35.38 6.71
CA ALA A 7 15.72 -34.93 5.34
C ALA A 7 16.80 -33.88 5.00
N ASN A 8 17.37 -33.95 3.80
CA ASN A 8 18.37 -32.98 3.29
C ASN A 8 17.70 -31.67 2.81
N LEU A 9 16.65 -31.23 3.49
CA LEU A 9 15.91 -30.01 3.19
C LEU A 9 16.10 -29.01 4.33
N PRO A 10 16.16 -27.70 4.03
CA PRO A 10 16.21 -26.68 5.07
C PRO A 10 14.97 -26.80 5.97
N PRO A 11 15.11 -26.62 7.29
CA PRO A 11 13.98 -26.68 8.20
C PRO A 11 12.98 -25.56 7.88
N LEU A 12 11.69 -25.84 8.08
CA LEU A 12 10.66 -24.81 7.97
C LEU A 12 10.90 -23.72 9.02
N ALA A 13 10.76 -22.47 8.59
CA ALA A 13 10.87 -21.31 9.46
C ALA A 13 9.51 -20.58 9.54
N LEU A 14 9.19 -20.09 10.74
CA LEU A 14 8.08 -19.18 10.93
C LEU A 14 8.51 -17.77 10.47
N HIS A 15 7.89 -17.26 9.41
CA HIS A 15 8.11 -15.89 8.99
C HIS A 15 7.25 -14.95 9.84
N VAL A 16 7.91 -14.07 10.62
CA VAL A 16 7.28 -12.95 11.31
C VAL A 16 7.74 -11.67 10.61
N PRO A 17 6.87 -10.98 9.85
CA PRO A 17 7.24 -9.73 9.19
C PRO A 17 7.59 -8.67 10.24
N GLU A 18 8.82 -8.18 10.18
CA GLU A 18 9.24 -7.08 11.04
C GLU A 18 8.82 -5.72 10.44
N PRO A 19 8.33 -4.78 11.26
CA PRO A 19 8.06 -3.42 10.79
C PRO A 19 9.36 -2.74 10.39
N LYS A 20 9.31 -1.94 9.32
CA LYS A 20 10.48 -1.22 8.77
C LYS A 20 11.12 -0.24 9.76
N PHE A 21 10.34 0.29 10.70
CA PHE A 21 10.78 1.29 11.67
C PHE A 21 10.38 0.86 13.08
N ARG A 22 11.28 1.08 14.03
CA ARG A 22 11.06 0.87 15.47
C ARG A 22 10.80 2.22 16.16
N PRO A 23 10.25 2.23 17.39
CA PRO A 23 10.14 3.45 18.17
C PRO A 23 11.51 4.13 18.35
N GLY A 24 11.62 5.41 17.98
CA GLY A 24 12.86 6.20 18.04
C GLY A 24 13.58 6.35 16.70
N ASP A 25 13.22 5.56 15.68
CA ASP A 25 13.75 5.72 14.34
C ASP A 25 13.10 6.92 13.63
N ALA A 26 13.87 7.59 12.77
CA ALA A 26 13.30 8.50 11.78
C ALA A 26 12.53 7.68 10.73
N VAL A 27 11.24 7.96 10.59
CA VAL A 27 10.36 7.22 9.67
C VAL A 27 10.47 7.78 8.26
N ASP A 28 10.58 6.88 7.28
CA ASP A 28 10.50 7.18 5.85
C ASP A 28 9.30 6.47 5.21
N PHE A 29 8.51 7.20 4.43
CA PHE A 29 7.32 6.70 3.74
C PHE A 29 7.56 6.42 2.26
N ALA A 30 8.80 6.43 1.78
CA ALA A 30 9.15 6.25 0.37
C ALA A 30 8.61 4.96 -0.28
N SER A 31 8.22 3.94 0.51
CA SER A 31 7.59 2.75 -0.05
C SER A 31 6.09 2.87 -0.32
N VAL A 32 5.47 4.00 0.00
CA VAL A 32 4.08 4.28 -0.31
C VAL A 32 4.05 5.14 -1.57
N ASP A 33 3.49 4.60 -2.65
CA ASP A 33 3.29 5.37 -3.87
C ASP A 33 2.17 6.39 -3.66
N VAL A 34 2.51 7.67 -3.75
CA VAL A 34 1.56 8.79 -3.58
C VAL A 34 1.38 9.51 -4.91
N PRO A 35 0.39 9.11 -5.75
CA PRO A 35 0.11 9.78 -7.01
C PRO A 35 -0.51 11.18 -6.81
N PRO A 36 -0.54 12.02 -7.87
CA PRO A 36 -1.24 13.29 -7.84
C PRO A 36 -2.71 13.13 -7.43
N ALA A 37 -3.26 14.16 -6.77
CA ALA A 37 -4.68 14.17 -6.45
C ALA A 37 -5.52 14.14 -7.75
N GLY A 38 -6.61 13.39 -7.74
CA GLY A 38 -7.47 13.19 -8.91
C GLY A 38 -6.93 12.21 -9.95
N ALA A 39 -5.75 11.60 -9.75
CA ALA A 39 -5.19 10.65 -10.71
C ALA A 39 -5.99 9.35 -10.83
N THR A 40 -6.56 8.87 -9.72
CA THR A 40 -7.37 7.65 -9.69
C THR A 40 -8.78 7.93 -10.21
N ARG A 41 -9.25 7.12 -11.16
CA ARG A 41 -10.60 7.25 -11.73
C ARG A 41 -11.69 7.10 -10.65
N ARG A 42 -12.83 7.76 -10.86
CA ARG A 42 -14.05 7.53 -10.09
C ARG A 42 -14.96 6.54 -10.87
N PRO A 43 -15.07 5.27 -10.45
CA PRO A 43 -15.98 4.31 -11.10
C PRO A 43 -17.45 4.69 -10.88
N ASP A 44 -18.33 4.18 -11.75
CA ASP A 44 -19.76 4.22 -11.48
C ASP A 44 -20.12 3.18 -10.40
N THR A 45 -21.20 3.43 -9.67
CA THR A 45 -21.73 2.50 -8.66
C THR A 45 -22.21 1.16 -9.23
N ALA A 46 -22.52 1.09 -10.53
CA ALA A 46 -22.97 -0.10 -11.24
C ALA A 46 -21.88 -0.77 -12.09
N ASP A 47 -20.64 -0.26 -12.08
CA ASP A 47 -19.52 -0.86 -12.81
C ASP A 47 -19.22 -2.30 -12.32
N ASP A 48 -18.78 -3.17 -13.23
CA ASP A 48 -18.41 -4.55 -12.88
C ASP A 48 -17.19 -4.56 -11.94
N ALA A 49 -17.29 -5.31 -10.84
CA ALA A 49 -16.25 -5.36 -9.81
C ALA A 49 -14.90 -5.87 -10.33
N ARG A 50 -14.89 -6.70 -11.40
CA ARG A 50 -13.62 -7.17 -12.00
C ARG A 50 -12.84 -6.04 -12.68
N SER A 51 -13.50 -4.91 -12.99
CA SER A 51 -12.83 -3.73 -13.55
C SER A 51 -12.08 -2.90 -12.50
N PHE A 52 -12.13 -3.26 -11.21
CA PHE A 52 -11.58 -2.45 -10.11
C PHE A 52 -10.21 -2.93 -9.61
N THR A 53 -9.57 -3.89 -10.29
CA THR A 53 -8.29 -4.45 -9.84
C THR A 53 -7.20 -3.37 -9.74
N ASP A 54 -7.17 -2.41 -10.64
CA ASP A 54 -6.28 -1.25 -10.60
C ASP A 54 -6.53 -0.36 -9.37
N LEU A 55 -7.80 -0.13 -9.02
CA LEU A 55 -8.20 0.70 -7.87
C LEU A 55 -7.74 0.12 -6.53
N ALA A 56 -7.61 -1.20 -6.43
CA ALA A 56 -7.20 -1.89 -5.19
C ALA A 56 -5.72 -1.66 -4.83
N TYR A 57 -4.88 -1.32 -5.81
CA TYR A 57 -3.45 -1.07 -5.61
C TYR A 57 -3.09 0.42 -5.75
N GLY A 58 -4.05 1.26 -6.11
CA GLY A 58 -3.88 2.71 -6.22
C GLY A 58 -4.26 3.47 -4.95
N LEU A 59 -4.31 4.81 -5.07
CA LEU A 59 -4.70 5.71 -3.99
C LEU A 59 -5.82 6.65 -4.46
N VAL A 60 -7.00 6.57 -3.83
CA VAL A 60 -8.08 7.53 -4.07
C VAL A 60 -7.82 8.79 -3.26
N ARG A 61 -7.50 9.88 -3.96
CA ARG A 61 -7.21 11.19 -3.35
C ARG A 61 -7.92 12.30 -4.11
N ALA A 62 -8.79 13.04 -3.43
CA ALA A 62 -9.44 14.21 -3.99
C ALA A 62 -8.52 15.45 -3.92
N PRO A 63 -8.57 16.36 -4.91
CA PRO A 63 -7.93 17.66 -4.77
C PRO A 63 -8.60 18.44 -3.65
N VAL A 64 -7.80 19.18 -2.87
CA VAL A 64 -8.36 20.24 -2.03
C VAL A 64 -8.74 21.40 -2.94
N VAL A 65 -9.93 21.96 -2.77
CA VAL A 65 -10.32 23.18 -3.49
C VAL A 65 -9.52 24.32 -2.87
N VAL A 66 -8.41 24.68 -3.52
CA VAL A 66 -7.71 25.93 -3.22
C VAL A 66 -8.36 26.98 -4.12
N GLU A 67 -9.13 27.88 -3.53
CA GLU A 67 -9.55 29.10 -4.21
C GLU A 67 -8.28 29.87 -4.58
N HIS A 68 -7.91 29.86 -5.85
CA HIS A 68 -6.91 30.78 -6.36
C HIS A 68 -7.57 32.15 -6.34
N ALA A 69 -7.27 32.96 -5.31
CA ALA A 69 -7.49 34.39 -5.41
C ALA A 69 -6.62 34.87 -6.58
N ASP A 70 -7.27 35.20 -7.69
CA ASP A 70 -6.64 35.83 -8.84
C ASP A 70 -6.15 37.20 -8.36
N GLU A 71 -4.85 37.28 -8.03
CA GLU A 71 -4.22 38.53 -7.61
C GLU A 71 -4.01 39.39 -8.86
N THR A 72 -4.84 40.43 -8.99
CA THR A 72 -4.76 41.45 -10.04
C THR A 72 -3.66 42.46 -9.72
#